data_AF-A0A374QYB3-F1
#
_entry.id   AF-A0A374QYB3-F1
#
_cell.length_a   1.000
_cell.length_b   1.000
_cell.length_c   1.000
_cell.angle_alpha   90.00
_cell.angle_beta   90.00
_cell.angle_gamma   90.00
#
_symmetry.space_group_name_H-M   'P 1'
#
loop_
_entity.id
_entity.type
_entity.pdbx_description
1 polymer ?
#
loop_
_entity_poly.entity_id
_entity_poly.type
_entity_poly.pdbx_seq_one_letter_code
_entity_poly.pdbx_strand_id
1 'polypeptide(L)'
;MNATDTNAGGWEKSELRAKMNSGEIWSLMPPDFQSKVKTVRKLTNNVGGIDKNAAVTATSDRLFLLSYSEIAPCTSHWTSDFTSLWASDYPWSSSEGSQYEAFKGKVTNNDNPNSAIAISSLWWERSVLPKLSAYFLDVTGTGRPSRGDDASASLCVCPAWCF
;
A
#
# COMPACT_ATOMS: atom_id res chain seq x y z
N MET A 1 -8.33 1.12 -8.05
CA MET A 1 -7.32 2.17 -7.74
C MET A 1 -7.48 3.40 -8.65
N ASN A 2 -7.51 3.21 -9.97
CA ASN A 2 -7.65 4.22 -11.03
C ASN A 2 -8.80 3.84 -11.98
N ALA A 3 -9.24 4.71 -12.88
CA ALA A 3 -10.25 4.36 -13.88
C ALA A 3 -9.68 3.54 -15.07
N THR A 4 -8.36 3.55 -15.23
CA THR A 4 -7.65 2.83 -16.32
C THR A 4 -6.55 1.94 -15.74
N ASP A 5 -6.15 0.93 -16.52
CA ASP A 5 -5.14 -0.07 -16.14
C ASP A 5 -3.72 0.48 -16.23
N THR A 6 -3.41 1.43 -15.35
CA THR A 6 -2.09 2.03 -15.24
C THR A 6 -1.73 2.33 -13.80
N ASN A 7 -0.47 2.06 -13.45
CA ASN A 7 0.18 2.48 -12.22
C ASN A 7 1.22 3.60 -12.44
N ALA A 8 1.19 4.25 -13.61
CA ALA A 8 2.09 5.36 -13.92
C ALA A 8 1.88 6.51 -12.92
N GLY A 9 2.95 6.90 -12.23
CA GLY A 9 2.90 7.89 -11.15
C GLY A 9 2.57 7.31 -9.77
N GLY A 10 2.37 5.99 -9.66
CA GLY A 10 2.08 5.28 -8.41
C GLY A 10 0.93 5.89 -7.61
N TRP A 11 1.01 5.77 -6.29
CA TRP A 11 -0.01 6.27 -5.35
C TRP A 11 -0.26 7.77 -5.48
N GLU A 12 0.78 8.58 -5.71
CA GLU A 12 0.68 10.05 -5.81
C GLU A 12 -0.34 10.48 -6.86
N LYS A 13 -0.33 9.82 -8.02
CA LYS A 13 -1.24 10.09 -9.14
C LYS A 13 -2.52 9.26 -9.12
N SER A 14 -2.70 8.38 -8.14
CA SER A 14 -3.89 7.54 -8.09
C SER A 14 -5.16 8.37 -7.86
N GLU A 15 -6.20 8.07 -8.62
CA GLU A 15 -7.52 8.72 -8.47
C GLU A 15 -8.11 8.46 -7.08
N LEU A 16 -7.94 7.25 -6.55
CA LEU A 16 -8.36 6.89 -5.20
C LEU A 16 -7.70 7.79 -4.15
N ARG A 17 -6.41 8.12 -4.28
CA ARG A 17 -5.72 9.04 -3.37
C ARG A 17 -6.35 10.43 -3.40
N ALA A 18 -6.64 10.97 -4.58
CA ALA A 18 -7.29 12.26 -4.73
C ALA A 18 -8.67 12.28 -4.05
N LYS A 19 -9.48 11.24 -4.28
CA LYS A 19 -10.77 11.04 -3.64
C LYS A 19 -10.67 10.98 -2.11
N MET A 20 -9.65 10.29 -1.58
CA MET A 20 -9.42 10.10 -0.15
C MET A 20 -8.89 11.35 0.59
N ASN A 21 -8.24 12.28 -0.09
CA ASN A 21 -7.55 13.40 0.59
C ASN A 21 -8.28 14.75 0.49
N SER A 22 -9.01 14.97 -0.59
CA SER A 22 -9.76 16.21 -0.82
C SER A 22 -11.04 16.04 -1.63
N GLY A 23 -11.28 14.83 -2.16
CA GLY A 23 -12.46 14.53 -2.99
C GLY A 23 -13.58 13.83 -2.23
N GLU A 24 -14.35 13.04 -2.98
CA GLU A 24 -15.63 12.48 -2.52
C GLU A 24 -15.52 11.64 -1.24
N ILE A 25 -14.49 10.81 -1.09
CA ILE A 25 -14.31 9.96 0.09
C ILE A 25 -14.00 10.82 1.32
N TRP A 26 -13.16 11.85 1.17
CA TRP A 26 -12.89 12.79 2.25
C TRP A 26 -14.16 13.55 2.67
N SER A 27 -14.95 14.02 1.71
CA SER A 27 -16.19 14.75 1.97
C SER A 27 -17.26 13.94 2.71
N LEU A 28 -17.21 12.61 2.63
CA LEU A 28 -18.10 11.71 3.38
C LEU A 28 -17.71 11.57 4.86
N MET A 29 -16.49 11.96 5.25
CA MET A 29 -16.04 11.84 6.64
C MET A 29 -16.76 12.87 7.53
N PRO A 30 -17.15 12.52 8.77
CA PRO A 30 -17.81 13.46 9.67
C PRO A 30 -16.94 14.72 9.95
N PRO A 31 -17.52 15.92 10.10
CA PRO A 31 -16.75 17.14 10.36
C PRO A 31 -15.82 17.06 11.59
N ASP A 32 -16.26 16.41 12.67
CA ASP A 32 -15.45 16.19 13.87
C ASP A 32 -14.29 15.21 13.64
N PHE A 33 -14.44 14.26 12.72
CA PHE A 33 -13.34 13.41 12.29
C PHE A 33 -12.36 14.21 11.44
N GLN A 34 -12.87 14.96 10.45
CA GLN A 34 -12.05 15.77 9.55
C GLN A 34 -11.18 16.79 10.29
N SER A 35 -11.69 17.39 11.37
CA SER A 35 -10.97 18.39 12.15
C SER A 35 -9.83 17.81 13.00
N LYS A 36 -9.84 16.50 13.28
CA LYS A 36 -8.85 15.81 14.11
C LYS A 36 -7.78 15.09 13.30
N VAL A 37 -8.08 14.70 12.06
CA VAL A 37 -7.10 13.97 11.23
C VAL A 37 -5.95 14.89 10.84
N LYS A 38 -4.73 14.43 11.14
CA LYS A 38 -3.49 15.07 10.71
C LYS A 38 -3.08 14.60 9.34
N THR A 39 -2.49 15.51 8.59
CA THR A 39 -1.77 15.16 7.35
C THR A 39 -0.43 14.55 7.73
N VAL A 40 -0.11 13.38 7.16
CA VAL A 40 1.13 12.63 7.42
C VAL A 40 1.94 12.43 6.16
N ARG A 41 3.27 12.37 6.32
CA ARG A 41 4.21 12.11 5.24
C ARG A 41 4.30 10.59 4.98
N LYS A 42 4.06 10.17 3.74
CA LYS A 42 4.02 8.76 3.33
C LYS A 42 4.94 8.52 2.13
N LEU A 43 5.93 7.63 2.28
CA LEU A 43 6.89 7.29 1.22
C LEU A 43 6.37 6.16 0.34
N THR A 44 6.49 6.26 -0.97
CA THR A 44 6.09 5.19 -1.90
C THR A 44 6.76 5.38 -3.26
N ASN A 45 6.79 4.32 -4.08
CA ASN A 45 7.21 4.42 -5.47
C ASN A 45 6.13 5.12 -6.30
N ASN A 46 6.35 6.41 -6.60
CA ASN A 46 5.48 7.24 -7.44
C ASN A 46 5.93 7.30 -8.90
N VAL A 47 6.69 6.30 -9.38
CA VAL A 47 7.07 6.18 -10.79
C VAL A 47 6.19 5.12 -11.47
N GLY A 48 6.20 3.91 -10.91
CA GLY A 48 5.50 2.74 -11.44
C GLY A 48 6.28 1.44 -11.17
N GLY A 49 5.66 0.28 -11.42
CA GLY A 49 6.21 -1.02 -11.01
C GLY A 49 7.37 -1.56 -11.83
N ILE A 50 7.70 -0.97 -12.98
CA ILE A 50 8.71 -1.49 -13.92
C ILE A 50 10.14 -1.07 -13.52
N ASP A 51 10.32 0.18 -13.09
CA ASP A 51 11.65 0.69 -12.75
C ASP A 51 12.15 0.08 -11.44
N LYS A 52 13.17 -0.78 -11.56
CA LYS A 52 13.82 -1.47 -10.44
C LYS A 52 14.47 -0.53 -9.44
N ASN A 53 14.96 0.62 -9.91
CA ASN A 53 15.76 1.56 -9.13
C ASN A 53 15.01 2.86 -8.84
N ALA A 54 13.68 2.87 -8.98
CA ALA A 54 12.86 4.03 -8.69
C ALA A 54 13.12 4.55 -7.27
N ALA A 55 13.32 5.86 -7.14
CA ALA A 55 13.38 6.49 -5.83
C ALA A 55 11.97 6.56 -5.23
N VAL A 56 11.82 6.18 -3.96
CA VAL A 56 10.59 6.46 -3.22
C VAL A 56 10.49 7.96 -2.96
N THR A 57 9.34 8.55 -3.26
CA THR A 57 9.05 9.95 -2.98
C THR A 57 7.91 10.06 -1.98
N ALA A 58 7.81 11.22 -1.33
CA ALA A 58 6.81 11.43 -0.30
C ALA A 58 5.55 12.09 -0.83
N THR A 59 4.43 11.62 -0.31
CA THR A 59 3.12 12.24 -0.39
C THR A 59 2.74 12.78 0.99
N SER A 60 1.82 13.74 1.02
CA SER A 60 1.22 14.29 2.24
C SER A 60 -0.26 13.93 2.23
N ASP A 61 -0.65 13.02 3.11
CA ASP A 61 -1.96 12.38 3.07
C ASP A 61 -2.70 12.52 4.43
N ARG A 62 -3.99 12.82 4.39
CA ARG A 62 -4.93 12.73 5.52
C ARG A 62 -5.40 11.29 5.69
N LEU A 63 -5.87 10.69 4.59
CA LEU A 63 -6.20 9.28 4.49
C LEU A 63 -5.24 8.64 3.49
N PHE A 64 -4.70 7.48 3.85
CA PHE A 64 -3.77 6.73 3.01
C PHE A 64 -4.06 5.24 3.06
N LEU A 65 -3.61 4.48 2.06
CA LEU A 65 -3.57 3.02 2.16
C LEU A 65 -2.23 2.58 2.73
N LEU A 66 -2.20 1.42 3.37
CA LEU A 66 -0.95 0.83 3.84
C LEU A 66 -0.10 0.39 2.64
N SER A 67 1.23 0.55 2.73
CA SER A 67 2.15 -0.07 1.77
C SER A 67 2.48 -1.50 2.20
N TYR A 68 2.99 -2.31 1.27
CA TYR A 68 3.42 -3.68 1.53
C TYR A 68 4.36 -3.79 2.73
N SER A 69 5.42 -2.96 2.74
CA SER A 69 6.43 -2.94 3.79
C SER A 69 5.91 -2.44 5.15
N GLU A 70 4.72 -1.84 5.18
CA GLU A 70 4.03 -1.40 6.39
C GLU A 70 3.08 -2.46 6.96
N ILE A 71 2.68 -3.44 6.14
CA ILE A 71 1.80 -4.56 6.51
C ILE A 71 2.64 -5.77 6.89
N ALA A 72 3.43 -6.26 5.94
CA ALA A 72 4.16 -7.50 6.06
C ALA A 72 5.62 -7.25 6.42
N PRO A 73 6.23 -8.15 7.21
CA PRO A 73 7.65 -8.10 7.40
C PRO A 73 8.25 -8.58 6.08
N CYS A 74 8.80 -7.63 5.36
CA CYS A 74 9.92 -7.86 4.46
C CYS A 74 10.87 -8.85 5.16
N THR A 75 10.94 -10.14 4.83
CA THR A 75 11.91 -11.09 5.40
C THR A 75 12.55 -11.85 4.26
N SER A 76 13.89 -11.92 4.26
CA SER A 76 14.58 -13.00 3.57
C SER A 76 14.64 -14.17 4.56
N HIS A 77 14.35 -15.40 4.10
CA HIS A 77 14.49 -16.61 4.94
C HIS A 77 15.95 -16.89 5.36
N TRP A 78 16.92 -16.08 4.93
CA TRP A 78 18.36 -16.34 5.07
C TRP A 78 19.13 -15.30 5.88
N THR A 79 18.51 -14.16 6.27
CA THR A 79 19.19 -13.13 7.06
C THR A 79 18.25 -12.54 8.11
N SER A 80 18.83 -12.03 9.19
CA SER A 80 18.14 -11.23 10.23
C SER A 80 17.64 -9.86 9.74
N ASP A 81 17.78 -9.58 8.44
CA ASP A 81 17.49 -8.29 7.86
C ASP A 81 16.16 -8.35 7.13
N PHE A 82 15.24 -7.48 7.56
CA PHE A 82 13.90 -7.43 7.04
C PHE A 82 13.87 -6.86 5.60
N THR A 83 13.77 -7.70 4.56
CA THR A 83 13.72 -7.27 3.14
C THR A 83 12.50 -7.82 2.35
N SER A 84 11.86 -6.97 1.55
CA SER A 84 10.66 -7.29 0.77
C SER A 84 10.88 -8.51 -0.13
N LEU A 85 9.78 -9.19 -0.52
CA LEU A 85 9.81 -10.31 -1.48
C LEU A 85 10.58 -9.93 -2.75
N TRP A 86 10.50 -8.66 -3.15
CA TRP A 86 11.15 -8.14 -4.34
C TRP A 86 12.42 -7.36 -4.06
N ALA A 87 12.87 -7.20 -2.81
CA ALA A 87 13.95 -6.29 -2.46
C ALA A 87 15.28 -6.55 -3.19
N SER A 88 15.55 -7.81 -3.58
CA SER A 88 16.75 -8.16 -4.35
C SER A 88 16.75 -7.56 -5.76
N ASP A 89 15.57 -7.44 -6.38
CA ASP A 89 15.39 -6.93 -7.75
C ASP A 89 14.84 -5.51 -7.81
N TYR A 90 14.06 -5.11 -6.80
CA TYR A 90 13.31 -3.86 -6.65
C TYR A 90 13.51 -3.34 -5.22
N PRO A 91 14.67 -2.75 -4.88
CA PRO A 91 15.00 -2.35 -3.50
C PRO A 91 13.98 -1.40 -2.87
N TRP A 92 13.35 -0.53 -3.67
CA TRP A 92 12.35 0.43 -3.22
C TRP A 92 11.14 -0.23 -2.53
N SER A 93 10.85 -1.50 -2.81
CA SER A 93 9.74 -2.24 -2.20
C SER A 93 9.91 -2.46 -0.69
N SER A 94 11.09 -2.17 -0.14
CA SER A 94 11.35 -2.15 1.32
C SER A 94 11.50 -0.73 1.88
N SER A 95 11.33 0.31 1.06
CA SER A 95 11.61 1.70 1.42
C SER A 95 10.35 2.56 1.59
N GLU A 96 9.16 1.96 1.50
CA GLU A 96 7.88 2.68 1.56
C GLU A 96 7.37 2.89 3.00
N GLY A 97 8.05 2.30 3.97
CA GLY A 97 7.75 2.34 5.40
C GLY A 97 8.21 1.07 6.10
N SER A 98 8.00 0.99 7.41
CA SER A 98 8.28 -0.18 8.23
C SER A 98 6.99 -0.73 8.81
N GLN A 99 6.98 -2.04 9.11
CA GLN A 99 5.80 -2.70 9.64
C GLN A 99 5.25 -1.97 10.88
N TYR A 100 3.97 -1.63 10.83
CA TYR A 100 3.29 -1.00 11.97
C TYR A 100 3.20 -1.96 13.17
N GLU A 101 3.27 -1.42 14.39
CA GLU A 101 3.16 -2.19 15.65
C GLU A 101 1.91 -3.07 15.70
N ALA A 102 0.80 -2.64 15.08
CA ALA A 102 -0.45 -3.40 15.01
C ALA A 102 -0.29 -4.78 14.36
N PHE A 103 0.70 -4.92 13.45
CA PHE A 103 0.95 -6.13 12.68
C PHE A 103 2.11 -6.98 13.23
N LYS A 104 2.97 -6.42 14.10
CA LYS A 104 4.11 -7.16 14.65
C LYS A 104 3.66 -8.42 15.40
N GLY A 105 4.28 -9.55 15.08
CA GLY A 105 3.95 -10.86 15.61
C GLY A 105 2.63 -11.46 15.12
N LYS A 106 1.87 -10.75 14.26
CA LYS A 106 0.58 -11.19 13.72
C LYS A 106 0.59 -11.38 12.20
N VAL A 107 1.27 -10.48 11.49
CA VAL A 107 1.60 -10.63 10.08
C VAL A 107 3.07 -10.99 10.04
N THR A 108 3.35 -12.27 9.82
CA THR A 108 4.72 -12.83 9.81
C THR A 108 5.08 -13.40 8.44
N ASN A 109 4.08 -13.71 7.61
CA ASN A 109 4.28 -14.20 6.27
C ASN A 109 4.09 -13.07 5.26
N ASN A 110 5.03 -12.91 4.35
CA ASN A 110 5.00 -11.85 3.34
C ASN A 110 4.44 -12.33 1.98
N ASP A 111 4.50 -13.64 1.70
CA ASP A 111 3.91 -14.27 0.51
C ASP A 111 2.90 -15.39 0.83
N ASN A 112 2.40 -15.45 2.06
CA ASN A 112 1.39 -16.44 2.47
C ASN A 112 0.25 -15.78 3.27
N PRO A 113 -0.89 -16.46 3.42
CA PRO A 113 -2.01 -15.98 4.22
C PRO A 113 -1.64 -15.63 5.67
N ASN A 114 -2.15 -14.49 6.15
CA ASN A 114 -2.12 -14.09 7.56
C ASN A 114 -3.55 -13.73 8.00
N SER A 115 -4.08 -14.44 9.01
CA SER A 115 -5.45 -14.20 9.49
C SER A 115 -5.69 -12.78 10.01
N ALA A 116 -4.64 -12.10 10.50
CA ALA A 116 -4.73 -10.76 11.06
C ALA A 116 -5.11 -9.65 10.06
N ILE A 117 -4.96 -9.92 8.76
CA ILE A 117 -5.29 -8.99 7.66
C ILE A 117 -6.31 -9.59 6.67
N ALA A 118 -6.95 -10.70 7.05
CA ALA A 118 -7.97 -11.35 6.26
C ALA A 118 -9.34 -10.71 6.50
N ILE A 119 -9.97 -10.21 5.44
CA ILE A 119 -11.32 -9.61 5.50
C ILE A 119 -12.35 -10.35 4.62
N SER A 120 -12.01 -11.55 4.13
CA SER A 120 -12.85 -12.32 3.18
C SER A 120 -13.10 -11.62 1.83
N SER A 121 -12.36 -10.57 1.53
CA SER A 121 -12.39 -9.81 0.27
C SER A 121 -11.00 -9.26 -0.01
N LEU A 122 -10.70 -8.98 -1.28
CA LEU A 122 -9.45 -8.33 -1.66
C LEU A 122 -9.48 -6.86 -1.23
N TRP A 123 -8.35 -6.32 -0.76
CA TRP A 123 -8.24 -4.90 -0.46
C TRP A 123 -6.91 -4.29 -0.90
N TRP A 124 -6.97 -3.02 -1.29
CA TRP A 124 -5.84 -2.32 -1.91
C TRP A 124 -4.71 -1.98 -0.94
N GLU A 125 -3.48 -2.16 -1.41
CA GLU A 125 -2.30 -1.47 -0.91
C GLU A 125 -1.97 -0.25 -1.79
N ARG A 126 -1.21 0.71 -1.27
CA ARG A 126 -0.69 1.83 -2.11
C ARG A 126 0.54 1.47 -2.93
N SER A 127 1.22 0.39 -2.57
CA SER A 127 2.42 -0.09 -3.27
C SER A 127 2.06 -0.55 -4.68
N VAL A 128 2.85 -0.15 -5.67
CA VAL A 128 2.74 -0.70 -7.03
C VAL A 128 3.30 -2.13 -7.06
N LEU A 129 2.69 -3.02 -7.85
CA LEU A 129 3.20 -4.39 -8.00
C LEU A 129 4.48 -4.36 -8.85
N PRO A 130 5.64 -4.83 -8.34
CA PRO A 130 6.86 -4.90 -9.13
C PRO A 130 6.68 -5.71 -10.42
N LYS A 131 7.40 -5.35 -11.48
CA LYS A 131 7.42 -5.97 -12.82
C LYS A 131 6.21 -5.66 -13.72
N LEU A 132 5.13 -5.05 -13.21
CA LEU A 132 3.92 -4.75 -13.98
C LEU A 132 3.60 -3.25 -13.99
N SER A 133 3.14 -2.73 -15.14
CA SER A 133 2.80 -1.29 -15.33
C SER A 133 1.33 -0.95 -15.09
N ALA A 134 0.48 -1.95 -14.87
CA ALA A 134 -0.96 -1.79 -14.70
C ALA A 134 -1.45 -2.12 -13.29
N TYR A 135 -0.60 -2.66 -12.42
CA TYR A 135 -1.03 -3.35 -11.20
C TYR A 135 -0.57 -2.61 -9.94
N PHE A 136 -1.42 -2.66 -8.92
CA PHE A 136 -1.07 -2.32 -7.53
C PHE A 136 -1.10 -3.59 -6.68
N LEU A 137 -0.38 -3.58 -5.57
CA LEU A 137 -0.45 -4.68 -4.60
C LEU A 137 -1.81 -4.69 -3.90
N ASP A 138 -2.24 -5.89 -3.55
CA ASP A 138 -3.44 -6.14 -2.77
C ASP A 138 -3.19 -7.24 -1.74
N VAL A 139 -4.06 -7.24 -0.74
CA VAL A 139 -4.18 -8.33 0.21
C VAL A 139 -5.38 -9.18 -0.17
N THR A 140 -5.17 -10.49 -0.35
CA THR A 140 -6.27 -11.41 -0.67
C THR A 140 -7.29 -11.52 0.47
N GLY A 141 -8.47 -12.07 0.19
CA GLY A 141 -9.47 -12.36 1.22
C GLY A 141 -8.98 -13.28 2.36
N THR A 142 -7.94 -14.08 2.12
CA THR A 142 -7.27 -14.92 3.13
C THR A 142 -6.12 -14.22 3.84
N GLY A 143 -5.81 -12.97 3.50
CA GLY A 143 -4.76 -12.17 4.13
C GLY A 143 -3.35 -12.38 3.57
N ARG A 144 -3.20 -12.70 2.27
CA ARG A 144 -1.89 -12.76 1.60
C ARG A 144 -1.57 -11.40 0.97
N PRO A 145 -0.52 -10.68 1.39
CA PRO A 145 -0.26 -9.28 1.00
C PRO A 145 0.59 -9.10 -0.27
N SER A 146 0.92 -10.18 -0.97
CA SER A 146 1.84 -10.15 -2.12
C SER A 146 1.16 -10.32 -3.47
N ARG A 147 -0.17 -10.23 -3.51
CA ARG A 147 -0.91 -10.28 -4.77
C ARG A 147 -0.99 -8.91 -5.37
N GLY A 148 -1.45 -8.84 -6.60
CA GLY A 148 -1.82 -7.57 -7.18
C GLY A 148 -2.90 -7.77 -8.21
N ASP A 149 -3.60 -6.68 -8.46
CA ASP A 149 -4.74 -6.61 -9.38
C ASP A 149 -4.60 -5.36 -10.26
N ASP A 150 -5.33 -5.36 -11.38
CA ASP A 150 -5.37 -4.28 -12.34
C ASP A 150 -5.81 -2.98 -11.65
N ALA A 151 -5.19 -1.86 -11.99
CA ALA A 151 -5.50 -0.59 -11.35
C ALA A 151 -6.99 -0.20 -11.49
N SER A 152 -7.68 -0.67 -12.53
CA SER A 152 -9.13 -0.48 -12.71
C SER A 152 -10.02 -1.43 -11.89
N ALA A 153 -9.45 -2.44 -11.24
CA ALA A 153 -10.21 -3.42 -10.46
C ALA A 153 -10.96 -2.78 -9.28
N SER A 154 -12.09 -3.40 -8.94
CA SER A 154 -12.94 -2.99 -7.83
C SER A 154 -12.66 -3.85 -6.60
N LEU A 155 -11.70 -3.41 -5.77
CA LEU A 155 -11.37 -4.03 -4.50
C LEU A 155 -11.82 -3.16 -3.31
N CYS A 156 -11.88 -3.76 -2.12
CA CYS A 156 -12.16 -3.02 -0.89
C CYS A 156 -11.07 -1.97 -0.63
N VAL A 157 -11.48 -0.87 0.00
CA VAL A 157 -10.59 0.21 0.41
C VAL A 157 -10.53 0.19 1.93
N CYS A 158 -9.32 0.08 2.49
CA CYS A 158 -9.07 0.09 3.93
C CYS A 158 -8.18 1.29 4.30
N PRO A 159 -8.74 2.51 4.45
CA PRO A 159 -7.97 3.69 4.80
C PRO A 159 -7.31 3.57 6.18
N ALA A 160 -6.11 4.10 6.29
CA ALA A 160 -5.44 4.46 7.54
C ALA A 160 -5.33 5.98 7.66
N TRP A 161 -5.22 6.48 8.90
CA TRP A 161 -5.14 7.90 9.24
C TRP A 161 -4.39 8.10 10.56
N CYS A 162 -4.08 9.36 10.89
CA CYS A 162 -3.47 9.73 12.18
C CYS A 162 -4.21 10.93 12.79
N PHE A 163 -4.22 11.01 14.12
CA PHE A 163 -4.80 12.12 14.90
C PHE A 163 -3.73 13.01 15.54
#